data_AF-G4TUJ7-F1
#
_entry.id   AF-G4TUJ7-F1
#
_cell.length_a   1.000
_cell.length_b   1.000
_cell.length_c   1.000
_cell.angle_alpha   90.00
_cell.angle_beta   90.00
_cell.angle_gamma   90.00
#
_symmetry.space_group_name_H-M   'P 1'
#
loop_
_entity.id
_entity.type
_entity.pdbx_description
1 polymer ?
#
loop_
_entity_poly.entity_id
_entity_poly.type
_entity_poly.pdbx_seq_one_letter_code
_entity_poly.pdbx_strand_id
1 'polypeptide(L)'
;MGTQDEERSRITVATTHIATLYARAIHVWAYIILGVLSILLLIFTIARLVYTLSPRSDRFLNNGRPFYETTVVELVVCGLFTLPFSGLMVFGLRTRLKAPFTTALFEVIILGLLWFLWIGGAGSATSIWPDLNFCVQYSPCRVLQAMIAWAWLGWIVITFILLTSTFFALRAGNWGVSIFEAWEVERRVDAKFTLDVERPARSQYADSGSGSKRTGRFTTNTYEAERWRRAVNWLEADRKSPSEETHERVASTSRAV
;
A
#
# COMPACT_ATOMS: atom_id res chain seq x y z
N MET A 1 -34.92 21.96 -9.52
CA MET A 1 -34.26 21.24 -8.42
C MET A 1 -32.99 20.50 -8.86
N GLY A 2 -32.88 20.01 -10.11
CA GLY A 2 -31.69 19.26 -10.56
C GLY A 2 -30.38 20.03 -10.76
N THR A 3 -30.39 21.36 -10.85
CA THR A 3 -29.15 22.14 -11.10
C THR A 3 -28.20 22.18 -9.90
N GLN A 4 -28.73 22.09 -8.67
CA GLN A 4 -27.92 22.18 -7.45
C GLN A 4 -27.21 20.86 -7.12
N ASP A 5 -27.84 19.72 -7.43
CA ASP A 5 -27.24 18.39 -7.27
C ASP A 5 -26.14 18.15 -8.31
N GLU A 6 -26.33 18.65 -9.52
CA GLU A 6 -25.31 18.60 -10.57
C GLU A 6 -24.06 19.40 -10.18
N GLU A 7 -24.22 20.60 -9.60
CA GLU A 7 -23.10 21.41 -9.15
C GLU A 7 -22.36 20.77 -7.96
N ARG A 8 -23.10 20.17 -7.01
CA ARG A 8 -22.50 19.45 -5.87
C ARG A 8 -21.70 18.23 -6.32
N SER A 9 -22.19 17.48 -7.31
CA SER A 9 -21.46 16.33 -7.87
C SER A 9 -20.19 16.74 -8.62
N ARG A 10 -20.18 17.88 -9.32
CA ARG A 10 -18.98 18.39 -10.01
C ARG A 10 -17.89 18.80 -9.02
N ILE A 11 -18.27 19.41 -7.88
CA ILE A 11 -17.32 19.85 -6.84
C ILE A 11 -16.67 18.63 -6.15
N THR A 12 -17.45 17.59 -5.82
CA THR A 12 -16.89 16.38 -5.17
C THR A 12 -15.92 15.64 -6.09
N VAL A 13 -16.23 15.56 -7.39
CA VAL A 13 -15.32 14.94 -8.37
C VAL A 13 -14.00 15.72 -8.49
N ALA A 14 -14.03 17.06 -8.53
CA ALA A 14 -12.81 17.85 -8.66
C ALA A 14 -11.85 17.68 -7.46
N THR A 15 -12.38 17.64 -6.24
CA THR A 15 -11.58 17.54 -5.01
C THR A 15 -10.86 16.19 -4.87
N THR A 16 -11.52 15.08 -5.25
CA THR A 16 -10.92 13.73 -5.17
C THR A 16 -9.74 13.54 -6.15
N HIS A 17 -9.83 14.14 -7.35
CA HIS A 17 -8.76 14.11 -8.32
C HIS A 17 -7.48 14.78 -7.81
N ILE A 18 -7.63 15.92 -7.12
CA ILE A 18 -6.50 16.65 -6.56
C ILE A 18 -5.85 15.85 -5.42
N ALA A 19 -6.66 15.28 -4.52
CA ALA A 19 -6.16 14.48 -3.39
C ALA A 19 -5.34 13.26 -3.84
N THR A 20 -5.81 12.52 -4.85
CA THR A 20 -5.08 11.36 -5.38
C THR A 20 -3.75 11.73 -6.05
N LEU A 21 -3.69 12.88 -6.74
CA LEU A 21 -2.43 13.38 -7.32
C LEU A 21 -1.40 13.71 -6.22
N TYR A 22 -1.84 14.38 -5.14
CA TYR A 22 -0.97 14.67 -4.01
C TYR A 22 -0.48 13.40 -3.31
N ALA A 23 -1.37 12.44 -3.04
CA ALA A 23 -0.99 11.18 -2.38
C ALA A 23 0.09 10.41 -3.17
N ARG A 24 -0.04 10.39 -4.50
CA ARG A 24 0.96 9.78 -5.40
C ARG A 24 2.28 10.54 -5.38
N ALA A 25 2.23 11.88 -5.46
CA ALA A 25 3.42 12.71 -5.41
C ALA A 25 4.16 12.49 -4.09
N ILE A 26 3.44 12.51 -2.96
CA ILE A 26 4.00 12.28 -1.62
C ILE A 26 4.68 10.91 -1.53
N HIS A 27 4.07 9.85 -2.07
CA HIS A 27 4.71 8.52 -2.11
C HIS A 27 5.99 8.50 -2.94
N VAL A 28 5.97 9.07 -4.15
CA VAL A 28 7.15 9.13 -5.01
C VAL A 28 8.28 9.89 -4.31
N TRP A 29 7.96 11.04 -3.70
CA TRP A 29 8.93 11.82 -2.92
C TRP A 29 9.46 11.06 -1.71
N ALA A 30 8.61 10.33 -0.98
CA ALA A 30 9.04 9.52 0.14
C ALA A 30 10.05 8.43 -0.29
N TYR A 31 9.83 7.76 -1.42
CA TYR A 31 10.81 6.81 -1.98
C TYR A 31 12.12 7.47 -2.44
N ILE A 32 12.05 8.66 -3.04
CA ILE A 32 13.25 9.42 -3.44
C ILE A 32 14.06 9.81 -2.19
N ILE A 33 13.40 10.34 -1.16
CA ILE A 33 14.01 10.69 0.12
C ILE A 33 14.65 9.44 0.74
N LEU A 34 13.93 8.32 0.77
CA LEU A 34 14.45 7.04 1.26
C LEU A 34 15.70 6.58 0.50
N GLY A 35 15.71 6.74 -0.82
CA GLY A 35 16.87 6.44 -1.67
C GLY A 35 18.08 7.32 -1.34
N VAL A 36 17.87 8.63 -1.18
CA VAL A 36 18.93 9.57 -0.77
C VAL A 36 19.47 9.23 0.63
N LEU A 37 18.58 8.97 1.59
CA LEU A 37 18.97 8.55 2.95
C LEU A 37 19.80 7.26 2.92
N SER A 38 19.42 6.29 2.08
CA SER A 38 20.15 5.04 1.89
C SER A 38 21.54 5.26 1.29
N ILE A 39 21.67 6.15 0.31
CA ILE A 39 22.96 6.53 -0.29
C ILE A 39 23.85 7.20 0.76
N LEU A 40 23.33 8.17 1.52
CA LEU A 40 24.08 8.84 2.57
C LEU A 40 24.55 7.84 3.64
N LEU A 41 23.66 6.96 4.10
CA LEU A 41 24.01 5.90 5.05
C LEU A 41 25.11 4.98 4.48
N LEU A 42 25.04 4.60 3.21
CA LEU A 42 26.09 3.81 2.54
C LEU A 42 27.43 4.55 2.50
N ILE A 43 27.44 5.84 2.15
CA ILE A 43 28.67 6.64 2.12
C ILE A 43 29.32 6.67 3.51
N PHE A 44 28.55 6.93 4.57
CA PHE A 44 29.08 6.98 5.93
C PHE A 44 29.54 5.62 6.45
N THR A 45 28.78 4.55 6.19
CA THR A 45 29.16 3.18 6.59
C THR A 45 30.42 2.72 5.86
N ILE A 46 30.57 2.99 4.56
CA ILE A 46 31.79 2.69 3.81
C ILE A 46 32.97 3.50 4.35
N ALA A 47 32.79 4.80 4.61
CA ALA A 47 33.82 5.63 5.20
C ALA A 47 34.29 5.08 6.57
N ARG A 48 33.35 4.61 7.40
CA ARG A 48 33.66 3.93 8.66
C ARG A 48 34.39 2.61 8.43
N LEU A 49 33.97 1.80 7.48
CA LEU A 49 34.60 0.51 7.16
C LEU A 49 36.05 0.69 6.69
N VAL A 50 36.30 1.67 5.82
CA VAL A 50 37.66 2.03 5.36
C VAL A 50 38.48 2.52 6.56
N TYR A 51 37.88 3.30 7.45
CA TYR A 51 38.54 3.78 8.67
C TYR A 51 38.90 2.65 9.64
N THR A 52 38.10 1.58 9.76
CA THR A 52 38.36 0.46 10.68
C THR A 52 39.26 -0.63 10.09
N LEU A 53 39.25 -0.81 8.78
CA LEU A 53 40.06 -1.82 8.08
C LEU A 53 41.47 -1.33 7.72
N SER A 54 41.68 -0.02 7.61
CA SER A 54 43.00 0.53 7.29
C SER A 54 43.97 0.37 8.48
N PRO A 55 45.18 -0.18 8.27
CA PRO A 55 46.16 -0.29 9.33
C PRO A 55 46.55 1.12 9.83
N ARG A 56 46.59 1.30 11.16
CA ARG A 56 46.95 2.58 11.79
C ARG A 56 48.26 2.50 12.55
N SER A 57 49.02 3.60 12.48
CA SER A 57 50.16 3.88 13.36
C SER A 57 49.73 4.25 14.79
N ASP A 58 48.46 4.64 14.98
CA ASP A 58 47.97 5.18 16.24
C ASP A 58 47.57 4.05 17.19
N ARG A 59 48.22 3.99 18.36
CA ARG A 59 48.00 2.94 19.39
C ARG A 59 46.67 3.05 20.15
N PHE A 60 45.92 4.13 19.98
CA PHE A 60 44.77 4.46 20.83
C PHE A 60 43.50 3.63 20.59
N LEU A 61 43.35 2.99 19.42
CA LEU A 61 42.18 2.19 19.08
C LEU A 61 42.61 0.76 18.74
N ASN A 62 42.21 -0.22 19.56
CA ASN A 62 42.48 -1.65 19.40
C ASN A 62 43.97 -2.00 19.15
N ASN A 63 44.91 -1.33 19.83
CA ASN A 63 46.36 -1.53 19.64
C ASN A 63 46.82 -1.43 18.16
N GLY A 64 46.14 -0.64 17.35
CA GLY A 64 46.44 -0.47 15.92
C GLY A 64 46.06 -1.66 15.04
N ARG A 65 45.39 -2.69 15.59
CA ARG A 65 44.95 -3.85 14.82
C ARG A 65 43.59 -3.59 14.16
N PRO A 66 43.41 -3.97 12.88
CA PRO A 66 42.12 -3.86 12.22
C PRO A 66 41.09 -4.71 12.96
N PHE A 67 39.86 -4.19 13.08
CA PHE A 67 38.73 -4.88 13.70
C PHE A 67 37.48 -4.71 12.85
N TYR A 68 36.57 -5.68 12.98
CA TYR A 68 35.34 -5.75 12.21
C TYR A 68 34.14 -5.41 13.11
N GLU A 69 33.39 -4.38 12.74
CA GLU A 69 32.18 -3.98 13.46
C GLU A 69 30.95 -4.59 12.76
N THR A 70 30.39 -5.66 13.34
CA THR A 70 29.23 -6.38 12.77
C THR A 70 28.04 -5.45 12.48
N THR A 71 27.80 -4.47 13.37
CA THR A 71 26.72 -3.49 13.22
C THR A 71 26.88 -2.58 12.00
N VAL A 72 28.11 -2.20 11.64
CA VAL A 72 28.34 -1.39 10.44
C VAL A 72 27.95 -2.19 9.20
N VAL A 73 28.22 -3.49 9.19
CA VAL A 73 27.90 -4.37 8.07
C VAL A 73 26.41 -4.60 7.95
N GLU A 74 25.70 -4.72 9.08
CA GLU A 74 24.23 -4.76 9.10
C GLU A 74 23.63 -3.50 8.44
N LEU A 75 24.16 -2.31 8.75
CA LEU A 75 23.72 -1.06 8.11
C LEU A 75 24.09 -0.96 6.62
N VAL A 76 25.24 -1.51 6.21
CA VAL A 76 25.60 -1.62 4.78
C VAL A 76 24.59 -2.48 4.03
N VAL A 77 24.21 -3.63 4.61
CA VAL A 77 23.18 -4.51 4.05
C VAL A 77 21.84 -3.76 3.97
N CYS A 78 21.47 -2.99 5.01
CA CYS A 78 20.28 -2.13 4.96
C CYS A 78 20.27 -1.17 3.78
N GLY A 79 21.35 -0.40 3.62
CA GLY A 79 21.49 0.54 2.50
C GLY A 79 21.45 -0.17 1.15
N LEU A 80 22.15 -1.30 1.01
CA LEU A 80 22.23 -2.07 -0.24
C LEU A 80 20.91 -2.70 -0.68
N PHE A 81 20.05 -3.11 0.24
CA PHE A 81 18.72 -3.63 -0.11
C PHE A 81 17.72 -2.49 -0.37
N THR A 82 17.80 -1.40 0.40
CA THR A 82 16.86 -0.28 0.29
C THR A 82 17.06 0.54 -0.98
N LEU A 83 18.31 0.74 -1.39
CA LEU A 83 18.66 1.53 -2.57
C LEU A 83 18.04 0.98 -3.88
N PRO A 84 18.28 -0.28 -4.29
CA PRO A 84 17.67 -0.83 -5.49
C PRO A 84 16.16 -0.94 -5.36
N PHE A 85 15.64 -1.27 -4.17
CA PHE A 85 14.19 -1.32 -3.94
C PHE A 85 13.54 0.05 -4.17
N SER A 86 14.10 1.13 -3.61
CA SER A 86 13.61 2.49 -3.82
C SER A 86 13.64 2.89 -5.30
N GLY A 87 14.72 2.55 -6.02
CA GLY A 87 14.84 2.79 -7.46
C GLY A 87 13.80 2.01 -8.28
N LEU A 88 13.60 0.73 -7.96
CA LEU A 88 12.59 -0.12 -8.60
C LEU A 88 11.17 0.41 -8.37
N MET A 89 10.86 0.88 -7.16
CA MET A 89 9.56 1.47 -6.85
C MET A 89 9.35 2.78 -7.63
N VAL A 90 10.30 3.71 -7.61
CA VAL A 90 10.20 4.96 -8.39
C VAL A 90 10.07 4.67 -9.89
N PHE A 91 10.83 3.71 -10.42
CA PHE A 91 10.74 3.29 -11.81
C PHE A 91 9.40 2.65 -12.14
N GLY A 92 8.89 1.74 -11.31
CA GLY A 92 7.58 1.11 -11.45
C GLY A 92 6.44 2.11 -11.43
N LEU A 93 6.50 3.10 -10.53
CA LEU A 93 5.52 4.19 -10.45
C LEU A 93 5.55 5.09 -11.69
N ARG A 94 6.74 5.39 -12.24
CA ARG A 94 6.89 6.22 -13.43
C ARG A 94 6.42 5.52 -14.71
N THR A 95 6.73 4.23 -14.86
CA THR A 95 6.44 3.45 -16.08
C THR A 95 5.06 2.82 -16.09
N ARG A 96 4.33 2.81 -14.96
CA ARG A 96 3.04 2.14 -14.79
C ARG A 96 3.07 0.66 -15.22
N LEU A 97 4.19 -0.01 -14.95
CA LEU A 97 4.39 -1.42 -15.26
C LEU A 97 3.41 -2.28 -14.45
N LYS A 98 2.58 -3.06 -15.16
CA LYS A 98 1.70 -4.09 -14.58
C LYS A 98 2.48 -5.38 -14.34
N ALA A 99 3.47 -5.31 -13.46
CA ALA A 99 4.31 -6.44 -13.11
C ALA A 99 3.92 -7.01 -11.73
N PRO A 100 4.17 -8.30 -11.46
CA PRO A 100 3.81 -8.90 -10.16
C PRO A 100 4.52 -8.23 -8.97
N PHE A 101 5.68 -7.61 -9.20
CA PHE A 101 6.44 -6.86 -8.20
C PHE A 101 5.85 -5.47 -7.88
N THR A 102 4.80 -5.01 -8.57
CA THR A 102 4.09 -3.75 -8.24
C THR A 102 2.77 -3.98 -7.50
N THR A 103 2.52 -5.23 -7.08
CA THR A 103 1.33 -5.58 -6.27
C THR A 103 1.46 -5.00 -4.86
N ALA A 104 0.35 -4.55 -4.29
CA ALA A 104 0.31 -3.97 -2.95
C ALA A 104 0.85 -4.94 -1.88
N LEU A 105 0.56 -6.24 -2.02
CA LEU A 105 1.07 -7.29 -1.14
C LEU A 105 2.59 -7.40 -1.18
N PHE A 106 3.18 -7.41 -2.38
CA PHE A 106 4.64 -7.49 -2.53
C PHE A 106 5.32 -6.27 -1.91
N GLU A 107 4.79 -5.08 -2.16
CA GLU A 107 5.30 -3.84 -1.59
C GLU A 107 5.28 -3.85 -0.06
N VAL A 108 4.14 -4.23 0.55
CA VAL A 108 4.01 -4.29 2.02
C VAL A 108 4.92 -5.34 2.63
N ILE A 109 5.10 -6.51 1.99
CA ILE A 109 6.01 -7.55 2.48
C ILE A 109 7.46 -7.06 2.46
N ILE A 110 7.92 -6.50 1.33
CA ILE A 110 9.30 -6.02 1.21
C ILE A 110 9.55 -4.82 2.13
N LEU A 111 8.60 -3.89 2.24
CA LEU A 111 8.68 -2.79 3.20
C LEU A 111 8.71 -3.30 4.64
N GLY A 112 7.94 -4.35 4.97
CA GLY A 112 7.98 -4.99 6.28
C GLY A 112 9.35 -5.61 6.61
N LEU A 113 9.94 -6.33 5.65
CA LEU A 113 11.30 -6.87 5.81
C LEU A 113 12.34 -5.76 5.99
N LEU A 114 12.27 -4.71 5.17
CA LEU A 114 13.13 -3.54 5.31
C LEU A 114 12.93 -2.84 6.66
N TRP A 115 11.69 -2.74 7.13
CA TRP A 115 11.37 -2.14 8.42
C TRP A 115 12.08 -2.87 9.58
N PHE A 116 12.04 -4.21 9.62
CA PHE A 116 12.75 -5.02 10.61
C PHE A 116 14.28 -4.90 10.49
N LEU A 117 14.79 -4.83 9.27
CA LEU A 117 16.22 -4.69 9.01
C LEU A 117 16.75 -3.33 9.52
N TRP A 118 16.01 -2.25 9.24
CA TRP A 118 16.39 -0.90 9.68
C TRP A 118 16.28 -0.70 11.19
N ILE A 119 15.24 -1.24 11.84
CA ILE A 119 15.13 -1.16 13.31
C ILE A 119 16.20 -2.03 13.99
N GLY A 120 16.55 -3.19 13.42
CA GLY A 120 17.67 -4.03 13.87
C GLY A 120 18.99 -3.28 13.82
N GLY A 121 19.33 -2.71 12.67
CA GLY A 121 20.56 -1.93 12.50
C GLY A 121 20.63 -0.67 13.35
N ALA A 122 19.53 0.08 13.48
CA ALA A 122 19.47 1.27 14.32
C ALA A 122 19.53 0.93 15.82
N GLY A 123 18.84 -0.13 16.23
CA GLY A 123 18.84 -0.62 17.61
C GLY A 123 20.19 -1.17 18.03
N SER A 124 20.81 -2.02 17.19
CA SER A 124 22.14 -2.57 17.45
C SER A 124 23.19 -1.46 17.55
N ALA A 125 23.16 -0.47 16.64
CA ALA A 125 24.02 0.71 16.71
C ALA A 125 23.82 1.53 18.00
N THR A 126 22.58 1.81 18.38
CA THR A 126 22.29 2.59 19.59
C THR A 126 22.71 1.84 20.86
N SER A 127 22.65 0.50 20.87
CA SER A 127 23.02 -0.30 22.04
C SER A 127 24.53 -0.37 22.30
N ILE A 128 25.35 -0.39 21.24
CA ILE A 128 26.81 -0.48 21.34
C ILE A 128 27.41 0.89 21.69
N TRP A 129 26.78 1.98 21.23
CA TRP A 129 27.27 3.33 21.44
C TRP A 129 26.20 4.20 22.16
N PRO A 130 25.91 3.94 23.45
CA PRO A 130 24.77 4.54 24.14
C PRO A 130 24.91 6.04 24.48
N ASP A 131 26.09 6.65 24.35
CA ASP A 131 26.29 8.08 24.63
C ASP A 131 27.48 8.63 23.83
N LEU A 132 27.25 9.31 22.69
CA LEU A 132 28.36 9.89 21.89
C LEU A 132 28.71 11.34 22.24
N ASN A 133 27.96 11.96 23.15
CA ASN A 133 28.13 13.39 23.47
C ASN A 133 29.54 13.71 24.02
N PHE A 134 30.16 12.77 24.74
CA PHE A 134 31.50 12.97 25.29
C PHE A 134 32.61 13.01 24.22
N CYS A 135 32.36 12.43 23.04
CA CYS A 135 33.37 12.21 22.00
C CYS A 135 33.20 13.13 20.79
N VAL A 136 32.29 14.11 20.85
CA VAL A 136 31.96 14.97 19.70
C VAL A 136 33.16 15.79 19.16
N GLN A 137 34.22 15.93 19.96
CA GLN A 137 35.46 16.60 19.54
C GLN A 137 36.23 15.80 18.47
N TYR A 138 36.11 14.47 18.46
CA TYR A 138 36.82 13.61 17.52
C TYR A 138 35.99 13.36 16.25
N SER A 139 36.62 13.59 15.09
CA SER A 139 36.05 13.30 13.77
C SER A 139 35.34 11.92 13.65
N PRO A 140 35.93 10.78 14.12
CA PRO A 140 35.28 9.47 13.99
C PRO A 140 33.95 9.35 14.75
N CYS A 141 33.80 10.03 15.89
CA CYS A 141 32.56 10.00 16.66
C CYS A 141 31.43 10.78 15.99
N ARG A 142 31.75 11.87 15.28
CA ARG A 142 30.76 12.62 14.48
C ARG A 142 30.19 11.78 13.35
N VAL A 143 31.02 10.97 12.68
CA VAL A 143 30.57 10.06 11.62
C VAL A 143 29.63 8.99 12.18
N LEU A 144 29.97 8.40 13.33
CA LEU A 144 29.08 7.44 13.99
C LEU A 144 27.72 8.04 14.36
N GLN A 145 27.72 9.24 14.95
CA GLN A 145 26.50 9.93 15.34
C GLN A 145 25.63 10.23 14.11
N ALA A 146 26.26 10.67 13.00
CA ALA A 146 25.56 10.86 11.74
C ALA A 146 24.96 9.53 11.24
N MET A 147 25.70 8.43 11.26
CA MET A 147 25.20 7.10 10.84
C MET A 147 23.95 6.69 11.64
N ILE A 148 23.98 6.83 12.97
CA ILE A 148 22.84 6.50 13.84
C ILE A 148 21.64 7.39 13.50
N ALA A 149 21.85 8.70 13.33
CA ALA A 149 20.79 9.63 12.99
C ALA A 149 20.15 9.28 11.63
N TRP A 150 20.96 9.00 10.61
CA TRP A 150 20.46 8.61 9.29
C TRP A 150 19.75 7.25 9.31
N ALA A 151 20.21 6.30 10.15
CA ALA A 151 19.53 5.03 10.37
C ALA A 151 18.12 5.25 10.95
N TRP A 152 17.99 6.05 12.01
CA TRP A 152 16.68 6.37 12.59
C TRP A 152 15.76 7.14 11.63
N LEU A 153 16.29 8.11 10.88
CA LEU A 153 15.52 8.85 9.89
C LEU A 153 15.00 7.95 8.77
N GLY A 154 15.82 7.02 8.25
CA GLY A 154 15.35 6.08 7.24
C GLY A 154 14.30 5.11 7.78
N TRP A 155 14.41 4.66 9.04
CA TRP A 155 13.36 3.86 9.69
C TRP A 155 12.03 4.62 9.80
N ILE A 156 12.05 5.90 10.17
CA ILE A 156 10.84 6.75 10.22
C ILE A 156 10.19 6.85 8.84
N VAL A 157 10.99 7.12 7.79
CA VAL A 157 10.48 7.23 6.42
C VAL A 157 9.88 5.90 5.94
N ILE A 158 10.54 4.77 6.21
CA ILE A 158 9.98 3.44 5.88
C ILE A 158 8.68 3.20 6.64
N THR A 159 8.61 3.56 7.92
CA THR A 159 7.39 3.42 8.72
C THR A 159 6.24 4.23 8.12
N PHE A 160 6.50 5.46 7.71
CA PHE A 160 5.51 6.30 7.04
C PHE A 160 4.98 5.64 5.76
N ILE A 161 5.87 5.19 4.87
CA ILE A 161 5.49 4.53 3.59
C ILE A 161 4.73 3.22 3.87
N LEU A 162 5.20 2.41 4.82
CA LEU A 162 4.57 1.13 5.17
C LEU A 162 3.16 1.34 5.70
N LEU A 163 2.94 2.32 6.59
CA LEU A 163 1.63 2.63 7.15
C LEU A 163 0.67 3.13 6.08
N THR A 164 1.12 4.05 5.21
CA THR A 164 0.27 4.53 4.13
C THR A 164 -0.06 3.41 3.14
N SER A 165 0.93 2.66 2.64
CA SER A 165 0.69 1.55 1.71
C SER A 165 -0.24 0.49 2.30
N THR A 166 -0.08 0.15 3.58
CA THR A 166 -0.97 -0.78 4.28
C THR A 166 -2.38 -0.23 4.43
N PHE A 167 -2.54 1.05 4.80
CA PHE A 167 -3.85 1.68 4.95
C PHE A 167 -4.64 1.67 3.64
N PHE A 168 -4.00 2.01 2.51
CA PHE A 168 -4.66 1.99 1.21
C PHE A 168 -4.95 0.58 0.70
N ALA A 169 -4.06 -0.39 0.96
CA ALA A 169 -4.32 -1.80 0.65
C ALA A 169 -5.53 -2.34 1.43
N LEU A 170 -5.65 -2.00 2.72
CA LEU A 170 -6.79 -2.39 3.57
C LEU A 170 -8.10 -1.75 3.09
N ARG A 171 -8.09 -0.46 2.75
CA ARG A 171 -9.26 0.27 2.20
C ARG A 171 -9.74 -0.33 0.88
N ALA A 172 -8.82 -0.73 0.01
CA ALA A 172 -9.17 -1.32 -1.28
C ALA A 172 -9.71 -2.75 -1.18
N GLY A 173 -9.37 -3.48 -0.10
CA GLY A 173 -9.79 -4.88 0.10
C GLY A 173 -9.20 -5.89 -0.89
N ASN A 174 -8.35 -5.45 -1.82
CA ASN A 174 -7.76 -6.27 -2.86
C ASN A 174 -6.23 -6.11 -2.86
N TRP A 175 -5.54 -7.16 -2.41
CA TRP A 175 -4.08 -7.19 -2.28
C TRP A 175 -3.35 -7.52 -3.58
N GLY A 176 -4.07 -8.04 -4.58
CA GLY A 176 -3.51 -8.48 -5.86
C GLY A 176 -3.49 -7.40 -6.94
N VAL A 177 -4.18 -6.27 -6.72
CA VAL A 177 -4.09 -5.12 -7.63
C VAL A 177 -2.78 -4.38 -7.42
N SER A 178 -2.28 -3.77 -8.51
CA SER A 178 -1.14 -2.87 -8.40
C SER A 178 -1.48 -1.75 -7.41
N ILE A 179 -0.53 -1.33 -6.59
CA ILE A 179 -0.84 -0.33 -5.57
C ILE A 179 -1.41 0.93 -6.22
N PHE A 180 -0.86 1.33 -7.38
CA PHE A 180 -1.36 2.42 -8.21
C PHE A 180 -2.86 2.33 -8.49
N GLU A 181 -3.37 1.14 -8.85
CA GLU A 181 -4.80 0.96 -9.10
C GLU A 181 -5.59 1.08 -7.79
N ALA A 182 -5.06 0.58 -6.66
CA ALA A 182 -5.68 0.72 -5.33
C ALA A 182 -5.88 2.19 -4.92
N TRP A 183 -4.93 3.08 -5.24
CA TRP A 183 -5.06 4.54 -5.01
C TRP A 183 -6.18 5.19 -5.85
N GLU A 184 -6.63 4.54 -6.93
CA GLU A 184 -7.69 5.06 -7.80
C GLU A 184 -9.10 4.51 -7.48
N VAL A 185 -9.20 3.48 -6.62
CA VAL A 185 -10.44 2.71 -6.38
C VAL A 185 -11.59 3.53 -5.79
N GLU A 186 -11.31 4.59 -5.02
CA GLU A 186 -12.35 5.47 -4.45
C GLU A 186 -13.34 5.95 -5.54
N ARG A 187 -12.91 6.05 -6.81
CA ARG A 187 -13.76 6.51 -7.92
C ARG A 187 -14.78 5.47 -8.45
N ARG A 188 -14.60 4.17 -8.22
CA ARG A 188 -15.46 3.15 -8.88
C ARG A 188 -16.71 2.79 -8.10
N VAL A 189 -16.71 2.94 -6.77
CA VAL A 189 -17.86 2.57 -5.93
C VAL A 189 -19.03 3.54 -6.18
N ASP A 190 -18.74 4.83 -6.32
CA ASP A 190 -19.77 5.87 -6.52
C ASP A 190 -20.35 5.89 -7.95
N ALA A 191 -19.53 5.59 -8.95
CA ALA A 191 -19.95 5.61 -10.35
C ALA A 191 -20.89 4.45 -10.72
N LYS A 192 -20.76 3.29 -10.04
CA LYS A 192 -21.63 2.14 -10.30
C LYS A 192 -22.98 2.28 -9.60
N PHE A 193 -23.04 2.96 -8.46
CA PHE A 193 -24.30 3.11 -7.71
C PHE A 193 -25.24 4.15 -8.33
N THR A 194 -24.72 5.10 -9.10
CA THR A 194 -25.52 6.19 -9.69
C THR A 194 -26.09 5.86 -11.08
N LEU A 195 -25.46 4.98 -11.86
CA LEU A 195 -25.95 4.66 -13.21
C LEU A 195 -27.08 3.62 -13.27
N ASP A 196 -27.29 2.83 -12.21
CA ASP A 196 -28.37 1.82 -12.17
C ASP A 196 -29.71 2.38 -11.68
N VAL A 197 -29.75 3.61 -11.16
CA VAL A 197 -31.00 4.24 -10.66
C VAL A 197 -31.85 4.82 -11.80
N GLU A 198 -31.27 5.10 -12.97
CA GLU A 198 -31.94 5.88 -14.03
C GLU A 198 -32.01 5.16 -15.38
N ARG A 199 -32.01 3.83 -15.38
CA ARG A 199 -32.46 3.08 -16.56
C ARG A 199 -33.92 2.67 -16.35
N PRO A 200 -34.91 3.46 -16.82
CA PRO A 200 -36.30 3.00 -16.83
C PRO A 200 -36.36 1.68 -17.57
N ALA A 201 -37.07 0.72 -16.98
CA ALA A 201 -37.25 -0.63 -17.46
C ALA A 201 -37.72 -0.65 -18.93
N ARG A 202 -36.79 -0.64 -19.88
CA ARG A 202 -37.09 -0.87 -21.27
C ARG A 202 -37.12 -2.38 -21.45
N SER A 203 -38.33 -2.92 -21.56
CA SER A 203 -38.61 -4.31 -21.86
C SER A 203 -37.79 -4.79 -23.07
N GLN A 204 -36.75 -5.59 -22.83
CA GLN A 204 -36.12 -6.39 -23.87
C GLN A 204 -36.76 -7.78 -23.85
N TYR A 205 -37.95 -7.86 -24.43
CA TYR A 205 -38.39 -9.05 -25.14
C TYR A 205 -37.90 -8.90 -26.58
N ALA A 206 -36.82 -9.60 -26.95
CA ALA A 206 -36.56 -10.05 -28.32
C ALA A 206 -35.24 -10.83 -28.40
N ASP A 207 -35.42 -12.13 -28.48
CA ASP A 207 -34.93 -12.96 -29.56
C ASP A 207 -33.63 -13.75 -29.41
N SER A 208 -33.78 -15.01 -29.78
CA SER A 208 -32.87 -16.14 -29.68
C SER A 208 -31.85 -16.12 -30.80
N GLY A 209 -30.62 -16.58 -30.54
CA GLY A 209 -29.71 -16.85 -31.64
C GLY A 209 -28.28 -17.22 -31.27
N SER A 210 -28.04 -18.53 -31.15
CA SER A 210 -26.86 -19.23 -31.67
C SER A 210 -25.45 -18.89 -31.12
N GLY A 211 -24.97 -19.80 -30.27
CA GLY A 211 -23.75 -20.56 -30.53
C GLY A 211 -22.42 -19.80 -30.65
N SER A 212 -21.75 -19.54 -29.52
CA SER A 212 -20.31 -19.29 -29.51
C SER A 212 -19.64 -19.95 -28.31
N LYS A 213 -18.92 -21.04 -28.57
CA LYS A 213 -18.05 -21.73 -27.60
C LYS A 213 -16.84 -20.82 -27.30
N ARG A 214 -16.96 -19.97 -26.27
CA ARG A 214 -15.84 -19.16 -25.76
C ARG A 214 -15.19 -19.87 -24.58
N THR A 215 -13.92 -20.22 -24.79
CA THR A 215 -13.01 -20.85 -23.83
C THR A 215 -12.95 -20.07 -22.53
N GLY A 216 -13.25 -20.77 -21.43
CA GLY A 216 -13.35 -20.23 -20.09
C GLY A 216 -12.01 -19.81 -19.53
N ARG A 217 -11.76 -18.49 -19.49
CA ARG A 217 -10.88 -17.89 -18.49
C ARG A 217 -11.73 -17.74 -17.22
N PHE A 218 -11.55 -18.67 -16.28
CA PHE A 218 -12.22 -18.69 -14.99
C PHE A 218 -11.70 -17.51 -14.15
N THR A 219 -12.30 -16.34 -14.33
CA THR A 219 -12.05 -15.20 -13.46
C THR A 219 -12.84 -15.43 -12.16
N THR A 220 -12.16 -15.39 -11.03
CA THR A 220 -12.69 -15.48 -9.66
C THR A 220 -13.86 -14.53 -9.34
N ASN A 221 -14.20 -13.60 -10.23
CA ASN A 221 -15.37 -12.72 -10.15
C ASN A 221 -16.72 -13.42 -10.37
N THR A 222 -16.78 -14.65 -10.91
CA THR A 222 -18.07 -15.33 -11.11
C THR A 222 -18.72 -15.79 -9.80
N TYR A 223 -17.91 -16.16 -8.80
CA TYR A 223 -18.42 -16.64 -7.52
C TYR A 223 -19.09 -15.53 -6.70
N GLU A 224 -18.52 -14.32 -6.69
CA GLU A 224 -19.16 -13.18 -6.03
C GLU A 224 -20.44 -12.76 -6.74
N ALA A 225 -20.45 -12.78 -8.08
CA ALA A 225 -21.65 -12.45 -8.86
C ALA A 225 -22.82 -13.42 -8.57
N GLU A 226 -22.54 -14.72 -8.43
CA GLU A 226 -23.55 -15.73 -8.06
C GLU A 226 -24.02 -15.61 -6.62
N ARG A 227 -23.14 -15.20 -5.69
CA ARG A 227 -23.51 -14.94 -4.29
C ARG A 227 -24.48 -13.77 -4.17
N TRP A 228 -24.22 -12.67 -4.87
CA TRP A 228 -25.11 -11.50 -4.90
C TRP A 228 -26.45 -11.83 -5.54
N ARG A 229 -26.46 -12.60 -6.64
CA ARG A 229 -27.71 -13.00 -7.32
C ARG A 229 -28.61 -13.85 -6.42
N ARG A 230 -28.04 -14.73 -5.59
CA ARG A 230 -28.80 -15.49 -4.59
C ARG A 230 -29.37 -14.62 -3.47
N ALA A 231 -28.61 -13.64 -2.98
CA ALA A 231 -29.08 -12.72 -1.93
C ALA A 231 -30.25 -11.86 -2.41
N VAL A 232 -30.20 -11.35 -3.65
CA VAL A 232 -31.30 -10.57 -4.24
C VAL A 232 -32.56 -11.42 -4.41
N ASN A 233 -32.44 -12.63 -4.95
CA ASN A 233 -33.57 -13.54 -5.10
C ASN A 233 -34.22 -13.90 -3.75
N TRP A 234 -33.42 -14.00 -2.68
CA TRP A 234 -33.93 -14.28 -1.34
C TRP A 234 -34.76 -13.12 -0.79
N LEU A 235 -34.29 -11.87 -0.98
CA LEU A 235 -35.04 -10.67 -0.57
C LEU A 235 -36.34 -10.48 -1.38
N GLU A 236 -36.32 -10.82 -2.67
CA GLU A 236 -37.54 -10.75 -3.51
C GLU A 236 -38.58 -11.81 -3.13
N ALA A 237 -38.14 -13.01 -2.71
CA ALA A 237 -39.04 -14.05 -2.22
C ALA A 237 -39.73 -13.63 -0.92
N ASP A 238 -39.00 -12.98 -0.01
CA ASP A 238 -39.54 -12.52 1.28
C ASP A 238 -40.54 -11.35 1.12
N ARG A 239 -40.36 -10.51 0.10
CA ARG A 239 -41.30 -9.41 -0.19
C ARG A 239 -42.68 -9.88 -0.67
N LYS A 240 -42.78 -11.07 -1.27
CA LYS A 240 -44.05 -11.58 -1.82
C LYS A 240 -44.94 -12.29 -0.78
N SER A 241 -44.42 -12.63 0.39
CA SER A 241 -45.14 -13.46 1.37
C SER A 241 -46.21 -12.77 2.25
N PRO A 242 -46.28 -11.43 2.49
CA PRO A 242 -47.22 -10.93 3.51
C PRO A 242 -48.66 -10.65 3.07
N SER A 243 -48.95 -10.46 1.78
CA SER A 243 -50.25 -9.91 1.35
C SER A 243 -51.25 -10.91 0.75
N GLU A 244 -50.83 -12.09 0.30
CA GLU A 244 -51.77 -13.09 -0.24
C GLU A 244 -52.47 -13.92 0.85
N GLU A 245 -51.84 -14.13 2.00
CA GLU A 245 -52.42 -14.98 3.06
C GLU A 245 -53.59 -14.32 3.80
N THR A 246 -53.72 -12.98 3.75
CA THR A 246 -54.82 -12.28 4.44
C THR A 246 -56.13 -12.28 3.63
N HIS A 247 -56.06 -12.35 2.29
CA HIS A 247 -57.27 -12.34 1.45
C HIS A 247 -57.97 -13.71 1.39
N GLU A 248 -57.24 -14.81 1.55
CA GLU A 248 -57.84 -16.15 1.49
C GLU A 248 -58.61 -16.53 2.78
N ARG A 249 -58.21 -16.01 3.95
CA ARG A 249 -58.96 -16.25 5.21
C ARG A 249 -60.29 -15.50 5.30
N VAL A 250 -60.42 -14.36 4.62
CA VAL A 250 -61.70 -13.61 4.61
C VAL A 250 -62.71 -14.28 3.68
N ALA A 251 -62.26 -14.89 2.57
CA ALA A 251 -63.15 -15.56 1.62
C ALA A 251 -63.75 -16.87 2.15
N SER A 252 -63.05 -17.61 3.01
CA SER A 252 -63.55 -18.88 3.57
C SER A 252 -64.55 -18.69 4.72
N THR A 253 -64.54 -17.55 5.40
CA THR A 253 -65.45 -17.29 6.54
C THR A 253 -66.84 -16.85 6.09
N SER A 254 -67.02 -16.34 4.86
CA SER A 254 -68.31 -15.85 4.37
C SER A 254 -69.21 -16.91 3.70
N ARG A 255 -68.80 -18.18 3.63
CA ARG A 255 -69.61 -19.28 3.07
C ARG A 255 -70.31 -20.15 4.13
N ALA A 256 -70.16 -19.83 5.42
CA ALA A 256 -70.64 -20.67 6.53
C ALA A 256 -71.84 -20.10 7.31
N VAL A 257 -72.53 -19.08 6.79
CA VAL A 257 -73.76 -18.50 7.37
C VAL A 257 -74.82 -18.38 6.29
#